data_AF-A0A6F9BY74-F1
#
_entry.id   AF-A0A6F9BY74-F1
#
_cell.length_a   1.000
_cell.length_b   1.000
_cell.length_c   1.000
_cell.angle_alpha   90.00
_cell.angle_beta   90.00
_cell.angle_gamma   90.00
#
_symmetry.space_group_name_H-M   'P 1'
#
loop_
_entity.id
_entity.type
_entity.pdbx_description
1 polymer ?
#
loop_
_entity_poly.entity_id
_entity_poly.type
_entity_poly.pdbx_seq_one_letter_code
_entity_poly.pdbx_strand_id
1 'polypeptide(L)'
;MEVVDESGGHREMMEVVDESGGHREMMEMLGNTLMAMLNKYWIYICGGMFFFVSFEGRIVMYKIIYMMLLLFCVACYQVHYEWWRRMLKYFWMSVVVYTMLVLILVYTFQFDSSIHVWSNMTGMSKDKLEDLGLEKFSVPALFTRIFIPTSFLLVCILHFHYFHQRFLLLTDIKTVADKQKSTITRLVHLDGSLADISLIKPTLTVTNKDEEPGEKPQAGEKAQLEEEDGKEEEEEEEKKRSYEEEEEEEDKRYEEPLEHCSKAESPVDEMSDLRSKWYLVVDRLTVLFLKFLQYFQQLQRTIWWLLELHIIKIVSSYIIWVSVKEVSLFNYVFLVSWAFALPFSQFRPLASSVCTVWTCVIIVCKMLYQLTSINPSTYSKNCSMPLNYTDAQRSEMAHSLLYSAPVDPANWVGLRKFSPLLENLRNNLLMLALLAFEVTIYRHQDLYRMKNNLTTPVTRTIFHDVTRQHLDDSILNCAKYFINYFFYKFGLEV
;
A
#
# COMPACT_ATOMS: atom_id res chain seq x y z
N MET A 1 44.83 18.20 -72.37
CA MET A 1 43.77 18.15 -73.40
C MET A 1 42.58 17.48 -72.73
N GLU A 2 41.45 18.20 -72.67
CA GLU A 2 40.12 17.84 -72.10
C GLU A 2 40.09 17.63 -70.56
N VAL A 3 39.61 18.56 -69.73
CA VAL A 3 38.23 19.08 -69.49
C VAL A 3 37.22 17.97 -69.22
N VAL A 4 36.86 17.78 -67.94
CA VAL A 4 35.46 17.63 -67.48
C VAL A 4 35.35 18.26 -66.09
N ASP A 5 34.62 19.35 -66.01
CA ASP A 5 33.97 19.90 -64.82
C ASP A 5 32.53 19.36 -64.82
N GLU A 6 31.98 18.96 -63.67
CA GLU A 6 30.55 19.13 -63.34
C GLU A 6 30.23 18.63 -61.92
N SER A 7 30.02 19.61 -61.03
CA SER A 7 28.97 19.69 -60.01
C SER A 7 28.60 18.42 -59.20
N GLY A 8 29.14 18.30 -57.99
CA GLY A 8 28.61 17.44 -56.92
C GLY A 8 28.21 18.29 -55.71
N GLY A 9 26.92 18.65 -55.61
CA GLY A 9 26.39 19.42 -54.50
C GLY A 9 26.61 18.72 -53.15
N HIS A 10 27.26 19.41 -52.21
CA HIS A 10 27.28 19.03 -50.81
C HIS A 10 25.88 19.21 -50.23
N ARG A 11 25.19 18.08 -50.03
CA ARG A 11 23.97 17.99 -49.25
C ARG A 11 24.40 17.87 -47.79
N GLU A 12 24.43 18.99 -47.07
CA GLU A 12 24.47 18.97 -45.61
C GLU A 12 23.24 18.18 -45.13
N MET A 13 23.47 16.97 -44.60
CA MET A 13 22.46 16.27 -43.82
C MET A 13 22.27 17.07 -42.54
N MET A 14 21.26 17.94 -42.54
CA MET A 14 20.62 18.41 -41.33
C MET A 14 20.09 17.16 -40.61
N GLU A 15 20.81 16.71 -39.58
CA GLU A 15 20.29 15.78 -38.58
C GLU A 15 19.03 16.43 -37.98
N VAL A 16 17.88 16.05 -38.52
CA VAL A 16 16.60 16.24 -37.85
C VAL A 16 16.66 15.34 -36.63
N VAL A 17 17.07 15.90 -35.50
CA VAL A 17 16.89 15.29 -34.19
C VAL A 17 15.43 14.88 -34.10
N ASP A 18 15.21 13.57 -34.07
CA ASP A 18 13.88 12.97 -34.05
C ASP A 18 13.18 13.27 -32.71
N GLU A 19 12.49 14.42 -32.65
CA GLU A 19 11.65 14.79 -31.49
C GLU A 19 10.53 13.77 -31.23
N SER A 20 10.23 12.88 -32.18
CA SER A 20 9.22 11.84 -32.01
C SER A 20 9.71 10.67 -31.13
N GLY A 21 11.02 10.37 -31.18
CA GLY A 21 11.65 9.34 -30.35
C GLY A 21 11.62 9.70 -28.85
N GLY A 22 12.00 10.93 -28.51
CA GLY A 22 12.00 11.42 -27.13
C GLY A 22 10.59 11.47 -26.51
N HIS A 23 9.57 11.83 -27.28
CA HIS A 23 8.18 11.86 -26.79
C HIS A 23 7.63 10.44 -26.58
N ARG A 24 8.04 9.46 -27.39
CA ARG A 24 7.66 8.05 -27.22
C ARG A 24 8.33 7.43 -26.00
N GLU A 25 9.62 7.67 -25.81
CA GLU A 25 10.35 7.22 -24.61
C GLU A 25 9.78 7.84 -23.33
N MET A 26 9.47 9.16 -23.35
CA MET A 26 8.83 9.82 -22.22
C MET A 26 7.46 9.22 -21.89
N MET A 27 6.66 8.88 -22.92
CA MET A 27 5.34 8.26 -22.72
C MET A 27 5.46 6.82 -22.20
N GLU A 28 6.47 6.07 -22.62
CA GLU A 28 6.76 4.73 -22.10
C GLU A 28 7.25 4.79 -20.64
N MET A 29 8.13 5.73 -20.29
CA MET A 29 8.56 5.94 -18.89
C MET A 29 7.39 6.38 -17.99
N LEU A 30 6.53 7.27 -18.48
CA LEU A 30 5.32 7.68 -17.77
C LEU A 30 4.36 6.49 -17.59
N GLY A 31 4.15 5.70 -18.64
CA GLY A 31 3.32 4.50 -18.60
C GLY A 31 3.83 3.48 -17.57
N ASN A 32 5.14 3.22 -17.56
CA ASN A 32 5.76 2.33 -16.58
C ASN A 32 5.64 2.86 -15.15
N THR A 33 5.82 4.17 -14.94
CA THR A 33 5.69 4.82 -13.63
C THR A 33 4.25 4.75 -13.12
N LEU A 34 3.28 5.08 -13.97
CA LEU A 34 1.86 4.99 -13.66
C LEU A 34 1.46 3.54 -13.35
N MET A 35 1.90 2.58 -14.17
CA MET A 35 1.60 1.17 -13.94
C MET A 35 2.21 0.67 -12.61
N ALA A 36 3.43 1.10 -12.27
CA ALA A 36 4.05 0.78 -10.99
C ALA A 36 3.30 1.41 -9.80
N MET A 37 2.83 2.65 -9.93
CA MET A 37 1.99 3.30 -8.91
C MET A 37 0.65 2.57 -8.72
N LEU A 38 -0.03 2.23 -9.82
CA LEU A 38 -1.28 1.48 -9.79
C LEU A 38 -1.07 0.10 -9.14
N ASN A 39 -0.05 -0.65 -9.56
CA ASN A 39 0.28 -1.94 -8.93
C ASN A 39 0.43 -1.83 -7.40
N LYS A 40 1.00 -0.73 -6.90
CA LYS A 40 1.24 -0.52 -5.46
C LYS A 40 -0.01 -0.09 -4.69
N TYR A 41 -0.83 0.80 -5.25
CA TYR A 41 -1.91 1.46 -4.51
C TYR A 41 -3.34 0.98 -4.88
N TRP A 42 -3.50 0.17 -5.93
CA TRP A 42 -4.83 -0.27 -6.40
C TRP A 42 -5.63 -1.05 -5.34
N ILE A 43 -4.95 -1.84 -4.49
CA ILE A 43 -5.62 -2.58 -3.41
C ILE A 43 -6.37 -1.65 -2.43
N TYR A 44 -5.85 -0.43 -2.18
CA TYR A 44 -6.51 0.56 -1.34
C TYR A 44 -7.74 1.15 -2.02
N ILE A 45 -7.71 1.33 -3.35
CA ILE A 45 -8.88 1.74 -4.14
C ILE A 45 -9.97 0.68 -4.05
N CYS A 46 -9.62 -0.60 -4.21
CA CYS A 46 -10.56 -1.70 -4.01
C CYS A 46 -11.14 -1.72 -2.58
N GLY A 47 -10.30 -1.55 -1.56
CA GLY A 47 -10.73 -1.44 -0.16
C GLY A 47 -11.69 -0.27 0.07
N GLY A 48 -11.43 0.90 -0.51
CA GLY A 48 -12.31 2.07 -0.47
C GLY A 48 -13.67 1.80 -1.13
N MET A 49 -13.70 1.07 -2.24
CA MET A 49 -14.95 0.70 -2.91
C MET A 49 -15.81 -0.25 -2.05
N PHE A 50 -15.22 -1.15 -1.25
CA PHE A 50 -15.99 -1.94 -0.27
C PHE A 50 -16.73 -1.05 0.74
N PHE A 51 -16.05 -0.03 1.27
CA PHE A 51 -16.66 0.94 2.19
C PHE A 51 -17.82 1.67 1.51
N PHE A 52 -17.63 2.15 0.29
CA PHE A 52 -18.66 2.85 -0.47
C PHE A 52 -19.91 1.99 -0.69
N VAL A 53 -19.74 0.77 -1.23
CA VAL A 53 -20.85 -0.17 -1.49
C VAL A 53 -21.61 -0.54 -0.22
N SER A 54 -20.92 -0.61 0.92
CA SER A 54 -21.50 -1.08 2.18
C SER A 54 -22.25 0.00 2.94
N PHE A 55 -21.83 1.26 2.85
CA PHE A 55 -22.41 2.38 3.60
C PHE A 55 -23.41 3.23 2.81
N GLU A 56 -23.53 3.03 1.50
CA GLU A 56 -24.46 3.79 0.69
C GLU A 56 -25.93 3.44 1.00
N GLY A 57 -26.77 4.42 1.36
CA GLY A 57 -28.21 4.22 1.57
C GLY A 57 -28.57 3.34 2.78
N ARG A 58 -29.67 2.58 2.69
CA ARG A 58 -30.13 1.70 3.78
C ARG A 58 -29.21 0.48 3.96
N ILE A 59 -28.98 0.10 5.22
CA ILE A 59 -28.24 -1.10 5.63
C ILE A 59 -29.11 -2.32 5.41
N VAL A 60 -28.53 -3.33 4.75
CA VAL A 60 -29.18 -4.57 4.34
C VAL A 60 -28.18 -5.70 4.50
N MET A 61 -28.66 -6.94 4.66
CA MET A 61 -27.81 -8.08 5.02
C MET A 61 -26.62 -8.28 4.06
N TYR A 62 -26.82 -8.13 2.75
CA TYR A 62 -25.73 -8.32 1.79
C TYR A 62 -24.60 -7.28 1.95
N LYS A 63 -24.92 -6.05 2.39
CA LYS A 63 -23.91 -5.02 2.70
C LYS A 63 -23.13 -5.33 3.96
N ILE A 64 -23.78 -5.94 4.95
CA ILE A 64 -23.11 -6.42 6.16
C ILE A 64 -22.12 -7.52 5.79
N ILE A 65 -22.49 -8.44 4.88
CA ILE A 65 -21.58 -9.49 4.40
C ILE A 65 -20.38 -8.89 3.65
N TYR A 66 -20.57 -7.86 2.81
CA TYR A 66 -19.44 -7.14 2.18
C TYR A 66 -18.46 -6.59 3.22
N MET A 67 -18.97 -5.96 4.28
CA MET A 67 -18.12 -5.50 5.38
C MET A 67 -17.47 -6.67 6.12
N MET A 68 -18.17 -7.77 6.37
CA MET A 68 -17.57 -8.95 7.00
C MET A 68 -16.40 -9.51 6.17
N LEU A 69 -16.55 -9.59 4.85
CA LEU A 69 -15.47 -10.02 3.95
C LEU A 69 -14.26 -9.09 4.04
N LEU A 70 -14.48 -7.76 3.98
CA LEU A 70 -13.40 -6.78 4.13
C LEU A 70 -12.71 -6.88 5.50
N LEU A 71 -13.48 -6.93 6.58
CA LEU A 71 -12.99 -7.01 7.96
C LEU A 71 -12.22 -8.30 8.20
N PHE A 72 -12.67 -9.42 7.62
CA PHE A 72 -11.95 -10.68 7.65
C PHE A 72 -10.59 -10.56 6.94
N CYS A 73 -10.56 -9.96 5.74
CA CYS A 73 -9.31 -9.72 5.01
C CYS A 73 -8.31 -8.88 5.82
N VAL A 74 -8.78 -7.79 6.45
CA VAL A 74 -7.95 -6.92 7.31
C VAL A 74 -7.49 -7.64 8.57
N ALA A 75 -8.37 -8.41 9.23
CA ALA A 75 -7.99 -9.19 10.41
C ALA A 75 -6.94 -10.25 10.07
N CYS A 76 -7.09 -10.96 8.95
CA CYS A 76 -6.11 -11.94 8.48
C CYS A 76 -4.76 -11.29 8.13
N TYR A 77 -4.77 -10.10 7.52
CA TYR A 77 -3.57 -9.32 7.25
C TYR A 77 -2.78 -9.04 8.54
N GLN A 78 -3.49 -8.71 9.62
CA GLN A 78 -2.88 -8.39 10.91
C GLN A 78 -2.43 -9.63 11.70
N VAL A 79 -3.22 -10.71 11.71
CA VAL A 79 -2.90 -11.93 12.47
C VAL A 79 -1.76 -12.70 11.83
N HIS A 80 -1.82 -12.95 10.51
CA HIS A 80 -0.79 -13.75 9.83
C HIS A 80 -0.59 -13.33 8.37
N TYR A 81 0.40 -12.48 8.16
CA TYR A 81 0.70 -11.89 6.85
C TYR A 81 0.98 -12.94 5.75
N GLU A 82 1.78 -13.96 6.02
CA GLU A 82 2.09 -14.98 5.02
C GLU A 82 0.86 -15.78 4.57
N TRP A 83 -0.06 -16.03 5.49
CA TRP A 83 -1.31 -16.72 5.19
C TRP A 83 -2.25 -15.80 4.42
N TRP A 84 -2.35 -14.53 4.82
CA TRP A 84 -3.08 -13.51 4.09
C TRP A 84 -2.65 -13.41 2.62
N ARG A 85 -1.34 -13.43 2.34
CA ARG A 85 -0.83 -13.41 0.95
C ARG A 85 -1.29 -14.61 0.12
N ARG A 86 -1.28 -15.82 0.70
CA ARG A 86 -1.78 -17.04 0.02
C ARG A 86 -3.30 -17.01 -0.15
N MET A 87 -4.01 -16.47 0.84
CA MET A 87 -5.47 -16.41 0.85
C MET A 87 -6.02 -15.32 -0.10
N LEU A 88 -5.25 -14.26 -0.37
CA LEU A 88 -5.69 -13.09 -1.13
C LEU A 88 -6.28 -13.43 -2.51
N LYS A 89 -5.76 -14.45 -3.21
CA LYS A 89 -6.32 -14.92 -4.49
C LYS A 89 -7.75 -15.44 -4.32
N TYR A 90 -7.95 -16.30 -3.32
CA TYR A 90 -9.26 -16.89 -3.01
C TYR A 90 -10.23 -15.85 -2.47
N PHE A 91 -9.75 -14.85 -1.73
CA PHE A 91 -10.55 -13.71 -1.29
C PHE A 91 -11.17 -12.98 -2.48
N TRP A 92 -10.37 -12.55 -3.47
CA TRP A 92 -10.90 -11.83 -4.63
C TRP A 92 -11.85 -12.68 -5.47
N MET A 93 -11.56 -13.97 -5.63
CA MET A 93 -12.46 -14.90 -6.30
C MET A 93 -13.80 -15.02 -5.56
N SER A 94 -13.78 -15.16 -4.23
CA SER A 94 -14.98 -15.20 -3.38
C SER A 94 -15.79 -13.91 -3.49
N VAL A 95 -15.14 -12.75 -3.50
CA VAL A 95 -15.79 -11.44 -3.64
C VAL A 95 -16.49 -11.33 -5.00
N VAL A 96 -15.82 -11.71 -6.10
CA VAL A 96 -16.42 -11.70 -7.43
C VAL A 96 -17.65 -12.62 -7.49
N VAL A 97 -17.53 -13.86 -7.03
CA VAL A 97 -18.67 -14.81 -7.00
C VAL A 97 -19.82 -14.26 -6.15
N TYR A 98 -19.51 -13.70 -4.97
CA TYR A 98 -20.49 -13.12 -4.08
C TYR A 98 -21.22 -11.93 -4.72
N THR A 99 -20.49 -11.01 -5.37
CA THR A 99 -21.10 -9.88 -6.09
C THR A 99 -22.01 -10.32 -7.23
N MET A 100 -21.64 -11.37 -7.97
CA MET A 100 -22.49 -11.93 -9.03
C MET A 100 -23.77 -12.52 -8.46
N LEU A 101 -23.67 -13.26 -7.35
CA LEU A 101 -24.82 -13.81 -6.65
C LEU A 101 -25.75 -12.70 -6.13
N VAL A 102 -25.21 -11.64 -5.53
CA VAL A 102 -26.01 -10.50 -5.05
C VAL A 102 -26.75 -9.83 -6.21
N LEU A 103 -26.10 -9.61 -7.35
CA LEU A 103 -26.74 -9.04 -8.54
C LEU A 103 -27.87 -9.93 -9.06
N ILE A 104 -27.65 -11.25 -9.15
CA ILE A 104 -28.68 -12.21 -9.56
C ILE A 104 -29.87 -12.17 -8.58
N LEU A 105 -29.62 -12.17 -7.27
CA LEU A 105 -30.68 -12.12 -6.27
C LEU A 105 -31.48 -10.82 -6.34
N VAL A 106 -30.82 -9.66 -6.40
CA VAL A 106 -31.48 -8.35 -6.47
C VAL A 106 -32.30 -8.23 -7.76
N TYR A 107 -31.77 -8.72 -8.88
CA TYR A 107 -32.44 -8.69 -10.18
C TYR A 107 -33.64 -9.65 -10.26
N THR A 108 -33.45 -10.91 -9.88
CA THR A 108 -34.53 -11.93 -9.90
C THR A 108 -35.66 -11.59 -8.92
N PHE A 109 -35.38 -10.84 -7.86
CA PHE A 109 -36.41 -10.41 -6.93
C PHE A 109 -37.38 -9.36 -7.52
N GLN A 110 -37.05 -8.72 -8.65
CA GLN A 110 -37.94 -7.75 -9.29
C GLN A 110 -39.16 -8.38 -9.99
N PHE A 111 -39.17 -9.70 -10.23
CA PHE A 111 -40.33 -10.38 -10.79
C PHE A 111 -41.52 -10.40 -9.83
N ASP A 112 -42.74 -10.35 -10.36
CA ASP A 112 -43.93 -10.23 -9.50
C ASP A 112 -44.17 -11.41 -8.58
N SER A 113 -43.82 -12.62 -9.02
CA SER A 113 -43.98 -13.87 -8.27
C SER A 113 -42.88 -14.12 -7.23
N SER A 114 -41.81 -13.31 -7.19
CA SER A 114 -40.63 -13.56 -6.35
C SER A 114 -40.97 -13.63 -4.87
N ILE A 115 -41.78 -12.69 -4.35
CA ILE A 115 -42.15 -12.61 -2.93
C ILE A 115 -42.84 -13.90 -2.47
N HIS A 116 -43.77 -14.43 -3.27
CA HIS A 116 -44.48 -15.66 -2.94
C HIS A 116 -43.56 -16.88 -2.96
N VAL A 117 -42.68 -16.98 -3.97
CA VAL A 117 -41.71 -18.08 -4.08
C VAL A 117 -40.74 -18.07 -2.89
N TRP A 118 -40.16 -16.91 -2.57
CA TRP A 118 -39.20 -16.78 -1.47
C TRP A 118 -39.86 -17.00 -0.11
N SER A 119 -41.07 -16.47 0.12
CA SER A 119 -41.82 -16.72 1.36
C SER A 119 -42.15 -18.20 1.53
N ASN A 120 -42.55 -18.90 0.46
CA ASN A 120 -42.84 -20.33 0.51
C ASN A 120 -41.57 -21.18 0.70
N MET A 121 -40.45 -20.79 0.09
CA MET A 121 -39.18 -21.54 0.18
C MET A 121 -38.44 -21.31 1.50
N THR A 122 -38.41 -20.07 2.01
CA THR A 122 -37.63 -19.70 3.21
C THR A 122 -38.46 -19.62 4.49
N GLY A 123 -39.79 -19.52 4.39
CA GLY A 123 -40.67 -19.29 5.54
C GLY A 123 -40.50 -17.93 6.21
N MET A 124 -39.80 -16.98 5.57
CA MET A 124 -39.51 -15.66 6.14
C MET A 124 -40.65 -14.66 5.91
N SER A 125 -40.91 -13.80 6.90
CA SER A 125 -41.86 -12.70 6.76
C SER A 125 -41.34 -11.64 5.78
N LYS A 126 -42.26 -10.85 5.22
CA LYS A 126 -41.94 -9.77 4.26
C LYS A 126 -40.90 -8.79 4.82
N ASP A 127 -41.03 -8.39 6.08
CA ASP A 127 -40.11 -7.43 6.73
C ASP A 127 -38.69 -7.99 6.86
N LYS A 128 -38.54 -9.29 7.13
CA LYS A 128 -37.22 -9.94 7.18
C LYS A 128 -36.59 -10.07 5.80
N LEU A 129 -37.42 -10.20 4.75
CA LEU A 129 -36.98 -10.22 3.37
C LEU A 129 -36.51 -8.83 2.91
N GLU A 130 -37.19 -7.77 3.34
CA GLU A 130 -36.75 -6.39 3.12
C GLU A 130 -35.38 -6.11 3.78
N ASP A 131 -35.17 -6.60 5.00
CA ASP A 131 -33.87 -6.51 5.70
C ASP A 131 -32.73 -7.29 5.03
N LEU A 132 -33.04 -8.39 4.34
CA LEU A 132 -32.09 -9.10 3.48
C LEU A 132 -31.65 -8.22 2.28
N GLY A 133 -32.41 -7.17 1.98
CA GLY A 133 -32.25 -6.31 0.81
C GLY A 133 -33.05 -6.79 -0.39
N LEU A 134 -34.01 -7.69 -0.18
CA LEU A 134 -34.92 -8.22 -1.19
C LEU A 134 -36.23 -7.42 -1.12
N GLU A 135 -36.28 -6.32 -1.87
CA GLU A 135 -37.46 -5.46 -2.00
C GLU A 135 -37.72 -5.18 -3.49
N LYS A 136 -38.98 -4.88 -3.85
CA LYS A 136 -39.33 -4.37 -5.17
C LYS A 136 -38.95 -2.89 -5.22
N PHE A 137 -38.06 -2.52 -6.14
CA PHE A 137 -37.58 -1.15 -6.26
C PHE A 137 -38.24 -0.41 -7.42
N SER A 138 -38.33 0.92 -7.32
CA SER A 138 -38.65 1.77 -8.46
C SER A 138 -37.49 1.78 -9.46
N VAL A 139 -37.76 2.10 -10.74
CA VAL A 139 -36.74 2.09 -11.81
C VAL A 139 -35.47 2.89 -11.46
N PRO A 140 -35.55 4.12 -10.89
CA PRO A 140 -34.36 4.88 -10.51
C PRO A 140 -33.59 4.25 -9.36
N ALA A 141 -34.29 3.74 -8.34
CA ALA A 141 -33.64 3.10 -7.19
C ALA A 141 -32.98 1.77 -7.58
N LEU A 142 -33.61 1.02 -8.48
CA LEU A 142 -33.08 -0.23 -9.03
C LEU A 142 -31.78 0.01 -9.80
N PHE A 143 -31.73 1.08 -10.61
CA PHE A 143 -30.52 1.46 -11.35
C PHE A 143 -29.33 1.64 -10.39
N THR A 144 -29.50 2.45 -9.34
CA THR A 144 -28.47 2.67 -8.32
C THR A 144 -28.06 1.34 -7.65
N ARG A 145 -29.03 0.51 -7.24
CA ARG A 145 -28.77 -0.77 -6.55
C ARG A 145 -28.06 -1.82 -7.39
N ILE A 146 -28.18 -1.77 -8.71
CA ILE A 146 -27.45 -2.65 -9.65
C ILE A 146 -26.11 -2.03 -10.05
N PHE A 147 -26.08 -0.72 -10.31
CA PHE A 147 -24.89 -0.02 -10.78
C PHE A 147 -23.76 -0.05 -9.74
N ILE A 148 -24.05 0.19 -8.46
CA ILE A 148 -23.01 0.23 -7.43
C ILE A 148 -22.27 -1.10 -7.31
N PRO A 149 -22.91 -2.27 -7.11
CA PRO A 149 -22.19 -3.54 -7.05
C PRO A 149 -21.55 -3.92 -8.38
N THR A 150 -22.12 -3.50 -9.53
CA THR A 150 -21.53 -3.73 -10.85
C THR A 150 -20.23 -2.94 -11.04
N SER A 151 -20.20 -1.67 -10.63
CA SER A 151 -18.99 -0.85 -10.66
C SER A 151 -17.90 -1.43 -9.74
N PHE A 152 -18.30 -1.91 -8.57
CA PHE A 152 -17.42 -2.58 -7.62
C PHE A 152 -16.86 -3.90 -8.18
N LEU A 153 -17.71 -4.71 -8.80
CA LEU A 153 -17.30 -5.92 -9.52
C LEU A 153 -16.26 -5.59 -10.59
N LEU A 154 -16.49 -4.57 -11.42
CA LEU A 154 -15.56 -4.16 -12.47
C LEU A 154 -14.18 -3.82 -11.90
N VAL A 155 -14.14 -3.01 -10.83
CA VAL A 155 -12.90 -2.65 -10.13
C VAL A 155 -12.20 -3.88 -9.54
N CYS A 156 -12.96 -4.84 -8.99
CA CYS A 156 -12.43 -6.08 -8.44
C CYS A 156 -11.86 -7.02 -9.52
N ILE A 157 -12.56 -7.19 -10.64
CA ILE A 157 -12.10 -8.01 -11.78
C ILE A 157 -10.81 -7.41 -12.35
N LEU A 158 -10.77 -6.09 -12.52
CA LEU A 158 -9.58 -5.40 -13.02
C LEU A 158 -8.40 -5.52 -12.04
N HIS A 159 -8.64 -5.44 -10.73
CA HIS A 159 -7.60 -5.76 -9.73
C HIS A 159 -7.11 -7.20 -9.88
N PHE A 160 -8.03 -8.16 -9.91
CA PHE A 160 -7.74 -9.59 -9.96
C PHE A 160 -6.92 -9.97 -11.21
N HIS A 161 -7.25 -9.41 -12.37
CA HIS A 161 -6.62 -9.74 -13.64
C HIS A 161 -5.27 -9.07 -13.84
N TYR A 162 -5.17 -7.75 -13.62
CA TYR A 162 -3.99 -6.97 -14.01
C TYR A 162 -3.01 -6.74 -12.86
N PHE A 163 -3.53 -6.48 -11.66
CA PHE A 163 -2.75 -5.95 -10.55
C PHE A 163 -2.39 -7.01 -9.51
N HIS A 164 -3.21 -8.06 -9.33
CA HIS A 164 -3.05 -9.04 -8.25
C HIS A 164 -1.68 -9.73 -8.24
N GLN A 165 -1.28 -10.33 -9.36
CA GLN A 165 0.00 -11.06 -9.44
C GLN A 165 1.20 -10.11 -9.30
N ARG A 166 1.12 -8.93 -9.91
CA ARG A 166 2.16 -7.90 -9.82
C ARG A 166 2.30 -7.35 -8.40
N PHE A 167 1.19 -7.17 -7.70
CA PHE A 167 1.16 -6.75 -6.30
C PHE A 167 1.74 -7.82 -5.36
N LEU A 168 1.37 -9.09 -5.56
CA LEU A 168 1.93 -10.20 -4.77
C LEU A 168 3.45 -10.33 -4.97
N LEU A 169 3.97 -10.07 -6.17
CA LEU A 169 5.40 -10.06 -6.46
C LEU A 169 6.10 -8.84 -5.84
N LEU A 170 5.50 -7.65 -5.92
CA LEU A 170 6.05 -6.43 -5.29
C LEU A 170 6.15 -6.56 -3.77
N THR A 171 5.25 -7.34 -3.16
CA THR A 171 5.25 -7.61 -1.72
C THR A 171 6.13 -8.80 -1.32
N ASP A 172 6.65 -9.59 -2.28
CA ASP A 172 7.52 -10.75 -2.03
C ASP A 172 9.01 -10.43 -1.93
N ILE A 173 9.36 -9.27 -1.39
CA ILE A 173 10.76 -8.81 -1.41
C ILE A 173 11.67 -9.77 -0.62
N LYS A 174 11.14 -10.56 0.33
CA LYS A 174 11.93 -11.57 1.06
C LYS A 174 12.52 -12.62 0.11
N THR A 175 11.71 -13.23 -0.75
CA THR A 175 12.20 -14.25 -1.69
C THR A 175 13.10 -13.63 -2.76
N VAL A 176 12.79 -12.40 -3.21
CA VAL A 176 13.62 -11.66 -4.19
C VAL A 176 14.97 -11.29 -3.59
N ALA A 177 14.99 -10.78 -2.36
CA ALA A 177 16.22 -10.45 -1.64
C ALA A 177 17.04 -11.70 -1.31
N ASP A 178 16.40 -12.80 -0.93
CA ASP A 178 17.09 -14.08 -0.69
C ASP A 178 17.65 -14.67 -2.00
N LYS A 179 16.94 -14.51 -3.14
CA LYS A 179 17.44 -14.87 -4.47
C LYS A 179 18.61 -13.99 -4.91
N GLN A 180 18.57 -12.69 -4.63
CA GLN A 180 19.71 -11.79 -4.87
C GLN A 180 20.90 -12.14 -3.98
N LYS A 181 20.68 -12.36 -2.68
CA LYS A 181 21.73 -12.77 -1.73
C LYS A 181 22.37 -14.09 -2.13
N SER A 182 21.59 -15.12 -2.47
CA SER A 182 22.12 -16.41 -2.93
C SER A 182 22.86 -16.32 -4.26
N THR A 183 22.44 -15.43 -5.17
CA THR A 183 23.17 -15.17 -6.43
C THR A 183 24.50 -14.47 -6.14
N ILE A 184 24.51 -13.47 -5.25
CA ILE A 184 25.74 -12.79 -4.80
C ILE A 184 26.65 -13.78 -4.06
N THR A 185 26.12 -14.60 -3.14
CA THR A 185 26.89 -15.63 -2.44
C THR A 185 27.48 -16.66 -3.41
N ARG A 186 26.74 -17.06 -4.47
CA ARG A 186 27.28 -17.93 -5.53
C ARG A 186 28.38 -17.24 -6.34
N LEU A 187 28.23 -15.97 -6.69
CA LEU A 187 29.24 -15.19 -7.41
C LEU A 187 30.51 -15.01 -6.55
N VAL A 188 30.35 -14.70 -5.26
CA VAL A 188 31.47 -14.57 -4.31
C VAL A 188 32.17 -15.91 -4.06
N HIS A 189 31.45 -17.03 -4.07
CA HIS A 189 32.07 -18.36 -4.02
C HIS A 189 32.76 -18.77 -5.33
N LEU A 190 32.33 -18.24 -6.48
CA LEU A 190 33.06 -18.39 -7.74
C LEU A 190 34.38 -17.60 -7.70
N ASP A 191 34.38 -16.38 -7.17
CA ASP A 191 35.59 -15.54 -7.05
C ASP A 191 36.62 -16.09 -6.05
N GLY A 192 36.20 -16.97 -5.12
CA GLY A 192 37.09 -17.68 -4.19
C GLY A 192 37.69 -18.98 -4.74
N SER A 193 37.26 -19.43 -5.92
CA SER A 193 37.77 -20.63 -6.60
C SER A 193 38.25 -20.24 -7.99
N LEU A 194 39.22 -19.33 -8.05
CA LEU A 194 39.89 -18.90 -9.27
C LEU A 194 40.99 -19.91 -9.64
N ALA A 195 40.54 -21.14 -9.93
CA ALA A 195 41.25 -22.12 -10.73
C ALA A 195 40.18 -22.96 -11.43
N ASP A 196 40.25 -23.01 -12.75
CA ASP A 196 39.49 -23.87 -13.67
C ASP A 196 38.05 -23.50 -14.01
N ILE A 197 37.83 -22.34 -14.67
CA ILE A 197 36.77 -22.23 -15.69
C ILE A 197 37.29 -21.40 -16.88
N SER A 198 38.23 -21.96 -17.64
CA SER A 198 38.45 -21.62 -19.04
C SER A 198 37.75 -22.62 -19.96
N LEU A 199 36.50 -23.00 -19.65
CA LEU A 199 35.66 -23.82 -20.53
C LEU A 199 34.22 -23.76 -20.00
N ILE A 200 33.41 -22.85 -20.53
CA ILE A 200 31.97 -23.00 -20.81
C ILE A 200 31.53 -21.67 -21.45
N LYS A 201 31.21 -21.72 -22.74
CA LYS A 201 30.55 -20.65 -23.50
C LYS A 201 29.04 -20.82 -23.27
N PRO A 202 28.29 -19.86 -22.70
CA PRO A 202 26.85 -20.02 -22.56
C PRO A 202 26.16 -19.56 -23.86
N THR A 203 25.77 -20.53 -24.69
CA THR A 203 24.72 -20.32 -25.70
C THR A 203 23.37 -20.38 -25.01
N LEU A 204 22.62 -19.29 -25.08
CA LEU A 204 21.31 -19.12 -24.46
C LEU A 204 20.24 -19.72 -25.40
N THR A 205 19.78 -20.94 -25.12
CA THR A 205 18.55 -21.50 -25.72
C THR A 205 17.57 -21.90 -24.63
N VAL A 206 16.40 -21.28 -24.67
CA VAL A 206 15.27 -21.51 -23.76
C VAL A 206 14.51 -22.75 -24.23
N THR A 207 14.42 -23.78 -23.41
CA THR A 207 13.34 -24.79 -23.51
C THR A 207 12.86 -25.22 -22.12
N ASN A 208 11.54 -25.16 -21.97
CA ASN A 208 10.78 -25.65 -20.81
C ASN A 208 10.80 -27.19 -20.76
N LYS A 209 10.98 -27.78 -19.58
CA LYS A 209 10.08 -28.81 -19.02
C LYS A 209 10.52 -29.31 -17.64
N ASP A 210 9.50 -29.79 -16.95
CA ASP A 210 9.38 -30.30 -15.59
C ASP A 210 10.22 -31.56 -15.32
N GLU A 211 10.69 -31.75 -14.06
CA GLU A 211 10.38 -32.90 -13.17
C GLU A 211 11.38 -33.12 -12.02
N GLU A 212 10.89 -33.84 -11.00
CA GLU A 212 11.40 -34.16 -9.66
C GLU A 212 12.69 -35.05 -9.59
N PRO A 213 13.31 -35.22 -8.39
CA PRO A 213 14.65 -35.78 -8.25
C PRO A 213 14.68 -37.26 -7.81
N GLY A 214 15.65 -38.03 -8.32
CA GLY A 214 15.97 -39.36 -7.81
C GLY A 214 17.29 -39.96 -8.33
N GLU A 215 18.19 -40.23 -7.38
CA GLU A 215 19.23 -41.28 -7.34
C GLU A 215 20.55 -41.19 -8.17
N LYS A 216 21.65 -41.42 -7.43
CA LYS A 216 23.03 -41.78 -7.81
C LYS A 216 23.21 -43.30 -7.52
N PRO A 217 24.38 -43.96 -7.76
CA PRO A 217 25.49 -43.73 -8.72
C PRO A 217 26.03 -45.04 -9.38
N GLN A 218 26.93 -44.94 -10.37
CA GLN A 218 28.15 -45.80 -10.60
C GLN A 218 28.80 -45.39 -11.94
N ALA A 219 30.05 -44.93 -11.97
CA ALA A 219 31.33 -45.67 -12.08
C ALA A 219 31.51 -46.42 -13.42
N GLY A 220 32.52 -46.06 -14.22
CA GLY A 220 32.91 -46.81 -15.41
C GLY A 220 33.76 -46.05 -16.44
N GLU A 221 35.06 -46.32 -16.39
CA GLU A 221 36.21 -45.90 -17.21
C GLU A 221 36.19 -46.31 -18.70
N LYS A 222 36.95 -45.57 -19.54
CA LYS A 222 37.70 -45.90 -20.80
C LYS A 222 37.51 -44.81 -21.87
N ALA A 223 38.52 -44.02 -22.28
CA ALA A 223 39.81 -44.30 -22.97
C ALA A 223 39.69 -44.48 -24.50
N GLN A 224 40.62 -43.82 -25.22
CA GLN A 224 40.98 -43.82 -26.67
C GLN A 224 40.56 -42.51 -27.41
N LEU A 225 41.47 -41.55 -27.69
CA LEU A 225 42.62 -41.48 -28.63
C LEU A 225 42.21 -41.42 -30.11
N GLU A 226 42.63 -40.33 -30.76
CA GLU A 226 43.00 -40.07 -32.18
C GLU A 226 42.78 -38.56 -32.42
N GLU A 227 43.79 -37.69 -32.27
CA GLU A 227 44.92 -37.33 -33.17
C GLU A 227 44.56 -36.59 -34.47
N GLU A 228 45.45 -35.64 -34.77
CA GLU A 228 45.69 -34.82 -35.97
C GLU A 228 44.94 -33.47 -36.09
N ASP A 229 45.62 -32.33 -35.88
CA ASP A 229 46.77 -31.69 -36.60
C ASP A 229 46.21 -30.52 -37.43
N GLY A 230 46.36 -29.27 -36.98
CA GLY A 230 47.44 -28.33 -37.37
C GLY A 230 46.72 -27.07 -37.86
N LYS A 231 47.10 -25.81 -37.64
CA LYS A 231 48.33 -25.07 -37.33
C LYS A 231 47.91 -23.78 -36.61
N GLU A 232 48.58 -23.34 -35.53
CA GLU A 232 49.72 -22.39 -35.56
C GLU A 232 49.37 -21.10 -36.31
N GLU A 233 49.51 -19.88 -35.79
CA GLU A 233 50.29 -19.33 -34.67
C GLU A 233 49.76 -17.89 -34.51
N GLU A 234 49.59 -17.41 -33.27
CA GLU A 234 50.35 -16.26 -32.71
C GLU A 234 49.74 -14.90 -33.12
N GLU A 235 49.68 -13.87 -32.29
CA GLU A 235 50.30 -13.52 -31.02
C GLU A 235 49.46 -12.31 -30.52
N GLU A 236 49.13 -12.24 -29.24
CA GLU A 236 49.60 -11.18 -28.32
C GLU A 236 49.02 -9.77 -28.61
N GLU A 237 48.73 -8.91 -27.65
CA GLU A 237 48.88 -8.91 -26.21
C GLU A 237 48.01 -7.77 -25.67
N GLU A 238 47.68 -7.85 -24.37
CA GLU A 238 47.84 -6.80 -23.36
C GLU A 238 47.70 -5.31 -23.75
N LYS A 239 47.16 -4.38 -22.96
CA LYS A 239 46.69 -4.28 -21.58
C LYS A 239 46.28 -2.80 -21.40
N LYS A 240 45.52 -2.53 -20.33
CA LYS A 240 45.66 -1.44 -19.31
C LYS A 240 46.25 -0.08 -19.76
N ARG A 241 45.88 1.09 -19.24
CA ARG A 241 45.11 1.62 -18.10
C ARG A 241 45.65 3.06 -17.93
N SER A 242 44.94 3.90 -17.17
CA SER A 242 45.39 5.15 -16.49
C SER A 242 45.63 6.38 -17.38
N TYR A 243 44.93 7.51 -17.12
CA TYR A 243 45.30 8.66 -16.24
C TYR A 243 46.58 9.33 -16.75
N GLU A 244 46.66 10.62 -17.09
CA GLU A 244 46.51 11.87 -16.32
C GLU A 244 46.67 13.02 -17.35
N GLU A 245 45.87 14.08 -17.33
CA GLU A 245 46.17 15.45 -16.82
C GLU A 245 46.95 16.40 -17.77
N GLU A 246 46.63 17.67 -17.58
CA GLU A 246 47.35 18.92 -17.88
C GLU A 246 47.04 19.72 -19.16
N GLU A 247 47.14 21.03 -18.92
CA GLU A 247 46.57 22.21 -19.56
C GLU A 247 47.46 22.80 -20.68
N GLU A 248 47.06 24.00 -21.14
CA GLU A 248 47.83 25.00 -21.90
C GLU A 248 47.90 24.79 -23.43
N GLU A 249 47.83 25.79 -24.30
CA GLU A 249 47.70 27.25 -24.26
C GLU A 249 47.31 27.72 -25.68
N GLU A 250 47.02 29.02 -25.79
CA GLU A 250 46.75 29.87 -26.95
C GLU A 250 47.22 29.43 -28.36
N ASP A 251 46.44 29.79 -29.40
CA ASP A 251 46.95 30.78 -30.38
C ASP A 251 45.83 31.52 -31.14
N LYS A 252 46.13 32.79 -31.40
CA LYS A 252 45.33 33.89 -31.97
C LYS A 252 45.33 33.86 -33.50
N ARG A 253 44.33 34.52 -34.12
CA ARG A 253 44.29 35.22 -35.45
C ARG A 253 43.03 34.87 -36.25
N TYR A 254 42.36 35.73 -37.01
CA TYR A 254 42.51 37.14 -37.39
C TYR A 254 41.11 37.64 -37.79
N GLU A 255 40.78 38.90 -37.49
CA GLU A 255 39.63 39.63 -38.05
C GLU A 255 39.96 40.17 -39.45
N GLU A 256 38.96 40.14 -40.34
CA GLU A 256 38.42 41.27 -41.16
C GLU A 256 37.70 40.75 -42.43
N PRO A 257 36.80 41.53 -43.08
CA PRO A 257 35.65 42.25 -42.54
C PRO A 257 34.34 41.95 -43.31
N LEU A 258 33.19 42.08 -42.63
CA LEU A 258 31.85 41.86 -43.17
C LEU A 258 31.29 43.12 -43.85
N GLU A 259 30.93 43.01 -45.13
CA GLU A 259 30.06 43.96 -45.82
C GLU A 259 28.60 43.84 -45.35
N HIS A 260 27.97 45.01 -45.32
CA HIS A 260 26.61 45.30 -44.93
C HIS A 260 25.55 44.63 -45.83
N CYS A 261 24.59 43.90 -45.25
CA CYS A 261 23.20 43.97 -45.73
C CYS A 261 22.18 43.52 -44.66
N SER A 262 21.34 44.47 -44.26
CA SER A 262 20.12 44.29 -43.46
C SER A 262 19.20 43.21 -44.02
N LYS A 263 18.74 42.28 -43.17
CA LYS A 263 17.54 41.50 -43.44
C LYS A 263 16.66 41.38 -42.19
N ALA A 264 15.41 41.77 -42.41
CA ALA A 264 14.24 41.75 -41.57
C ALA A 264 14.14 40.58 -40.58
N GLU A 265 13.76 40.92 -39.34
CA GLU A 265 13.16 39.99 -38.37
C GLU A 265 12.05 39.19 -39.05
N SER A 266 12.24 37.88 -39.13
CA SER A 266 11.20 36.95 -39.50
C SER A 266 10.53 36.41 -38.24
N PRO A 267 9.20 36.16 -38.22
CA PRO A 267 8.49 35.60 -37.06
C PRO A 267 8.89 34.15 -36.72
N VAL A 268 9.90 33.61 -37.38
CA VAL A 268 10.49 32.29 -37.14
C VAL A 268 11.54 32.35 -36.01
N ASP A 269 12.22 33.49 -35.83
CA ASP A 269 13.26 33.67 -34.81
C ASP A 269 12.69 33.97 -33.41
N GLU A 270 11.53 34.63 -33.32
CA GLU A 270 10.84 34.87 -32.04
C GLU A 270 10.26 33.56 -31.45
N MET A 271 9.74 32.68 -32.31
CA MET A 271 9.18 31.39 -31.91
C MET A 271 10.29 30.42 -31.45
N SER A 272 11.46 30.45 -32.08
CA SER A 272 12.62 29.63 -31.69
C SER A 272 13.27 30.13 -30.39
N ASP A 273 13.33 31.44 -30.17
CA ASP A 273 13.83 32.06 -28.93
C ASP A 273 12.86 31.88 -27.74
N LEU A 274 11.54 31.93 -27.98
CA LEU A 274 10.57 31.53 -26.96
C LEU A 274 10.72 30.04 -26.64
N ARG A 275 10.86 29.17 -27.65
CA ARG A 275 11.04 27.73 -27.46
C ARG A 275 12.32 27.42 -26.66
N SER A 276 13.44 28.09 -26.95
CA SER A 276 14.70 27.92 -26.21
C SER A 276 14.59 28.42 -24.75
N LYS A 277 13.91 29.55 -24.52
CA LYS A 277 13.59 30.03 -23.17
C LYS A 277 12.67 29.08 -22.40
N TRP A 278 11.67 28.49 -23.07
CA TRP A 278 10.82 27.45 -22.49
C TRP A 278 11.62 26.19 -22.15
N TYR A 279 12.55 25.75 -22.99
CA TYR A 279 13.45 24.63 -22.67
C TYR A 279 14.33 24.94 -21.45
N LEU A 280 14.87 26.15 -21.33
CA LEU A 280 15.64 26.57 -20.15
C LEU A 280 14.80 26.64 -18.88
N VAL A 281 13.54 27.10 -18.98
CA VAL A 281 12.59 27.11 -17.86
C VAL A 281 12.25 25.67 -17.45
N VAL A 282 11.98 24.79 -18.41
CA VAL A 282 11.71 23.37 -18.18
C VAL A 282 12.92 22.70 -17.52
N ASP A 283 14.14 22.95 -17.98
CA ASP A 283 15.37 22.39 -17.41
C ASP A 283 15.62 22.87 -15.96
N ARG A 284 15.39 24.15 -15.67
CA ARG A 284 15.45 24.64 -14.28
C ARG A 284 14.34 24.02 -13.42
N LEU A 285 13.14 23.83 -13.98
CA LEU A 285 12.03 23.19 -13.28
C LEU A 285 12.31 21.71 -13.00
N THR A 286 12.94 20.97 -13.93
CA THR A 286 13.29 19.56 -13.73
C THR A 286 14.38 19.41 -12.67
N VAL A 287 15.40 20.27 -12.65
CA VAL A 287 16.43 20.26 -11.58
C VAL A 287 15.81 20.56 -10.21
N LEU A 288 14.92 21.56 -10.13
CA LEU A 288 14.18 21.85 -8.90
C LEU A 288 13.27 20.69 -8.50
N PHE A 289 12.62 20.04 -9.47
CA PHE A 289 11.77 18.87 -9.24
C PHE A 289 12.57 17.67 -8.73
N LEU A 290 13.76 17.41 -9.28
CA LEU A 290 14.65 16.34 -8.81
C LEU A 290 15.13 16.60 -7.38
N LYS A 291 15.54 17.84 -7.06
CA LYS A 291 15.87 18.24 -5.69
C LYS A 291 14.66 18.06 -4.77
N PHE A 292 13.48 18.49 -5.20
CA PHE A 292 12.24 18.31 -4.45
C PHE A 292 11.94 16.82 -4.19
N LEU A 293 12.08 15.95 -5.19
CA LEU A 293 11.90 14.50 -5.03
C LEU A 293 12.92 13.91 -4.05
N GLN A 294 14.18 14.36 -4.08
CA GLN A 294 15.20 13.92 -3.14
C GLN A 294 14.86 14.33 -1.70
N TYR A 295 14.43 15.58 -1.49
CA TYR A 295 13.93 16.04 -0.19
C TYR A 295 12.69 15.26 0.26
N PHE A 296 11.75 15.00 -0.65
CA PHE A 296 10.56 14.22 -0.34
C PHE A 296 10.89 12.79 0.07
N GLN A 297 11.82 12.13 -0.62
CA GLN A 297 12.29 10.80 -0.24
C GLN A 297 12.99 10.79 1.12
N GLN A 298 13.79 11.82 1.42
CA GLN A 298 14.42 11.98 2.73
C GLN A 298 13.37 12.18 3.83
N LEU A 299 12.41 13.07 3.60
CA LEU A 299 11.29 13.31 4.51
C LEU A 299 10.49 12.03 4.75
N GLN A 300 10.18 11.28 3.68
CA GLN A 300 9.47 10.01 3.77
C GLN A 300 10.23 9.02 4.67
N ARG A 301 11.55 8.86 4.50
CA ARG A 301 12.38 8.00 5.36
C ARG A 301 12.31 8.44 6.83
N THR A 302 12.41 9.74 7.09
CA THR A 302 12.30 10.28 8.46
C THR A 302 10.91 10.06 9.06
N ILE A 303 9.84 10.22 8.28
CA ILE A 303 8.46 9.96 8.74
C ILE A 303 8.28 8.49 9.09
N TRP A 304 8.71 7.55 8.23
CA TRP A 304 8.60 6.12 8.53
C TRP A 304 9.41 5.74 9.77
N TRP A 305 10.58 6.33 9.96
CA TRP A 305 11.41 6.11 11.14
C TRP A 305 10.73 6.62 12.42
N LEU A 306 10.20 7.85 12.40
CA LEU A 306 9.48 8.43 13.54
C LEU A 306 8.21 7.63 13.87
N LEU A 307 7.48 7.17 12.85
CA LEU A 307 6.32 6.31 13.03
C LEU A 307 6.70 4.99 13.72
N GLU A 308 7.76 4.31 13.29
CA GLU A 308 8.21 3.06 13.93
C GLU A 308 8.50 3.23 15.43
N LEU A 309 9.06 4.38 15.81
CA LEU A 309 9.38 4.69 17.20
C LEU A 309 8.15 5.00 18.06
N HIS A 310 7.18 5.75 17.50
CA HIS A 310 6.06 6.31 18.28
C HIS A 310 4.71 5.62 18.06
N ILE A 311 4.59 4.68 17.11
CA ILE A 311 3.31 4.09 16.73
C ILE A 311 2.57 3.43 17.91
N ILE A 312 3.28 2.71 18.79
CA ILE A 312 2.67 2.07 19.96
C ILE A 312 2.02 3.09 20.89
N LYS A 313 2.64 4.27 21.07
CA LYS A 313 2.08 5.35 21.90
C LYS A 313 0.82 5.95 21.26
N ILE A 314 0.85 6.14 19.94
CA ILE A 314 -0.28 6.67 19.18
C ILE A 314 -1.48 5.70 19.23
N VAL A 315 -1.24 4.41 18.95
CA VAL A 315 -2.28 3.37 18.93
C VAL A 315 -2.88 3.18 20.33
N SER A 316 -2.05 3.02 21.37
CA SER A 316 -2.53 2.86 22.74
C SER A 316 -3.32 4.08 23.23
N SER A 317 -2.82 5.29 23.01
CA SER A 317 -3.53 6.52 23.38
C SER A 317 -4.88 6.64 22.68
N TYR A 318 -4.95 6.28 21.39
CA TYR A 318 -6.21 6.33 20.64
C TYR A 318 -7.22 5.30 21.15
N ILE A 319 -6.78 4.07 21.43
CA ILE A 319 -7.66 3.00 21.91
C ILE A 319 -8.23 3.31 23.30
N ILE A 320 -7.42 3.87 24.19
CA ILE A 320 -7.89 4.36 25.49
C ILE A 320 -8.86 5.52 25.32
N TRP A 321 -8.57 6.48 24.44
CA TRP A 321 -9.49 7.58 24.14
C TRP A 321 -10.85 7.09 23.63
N VAL A 322 -10.88 6.11 22.71
CA VAL A 322 -12.12 5.50 22.21
C VAL A 322 -12.89 4.81 23.33
N SER A 323 -12.18 4.09 24.21
CA SER A 323 -12.78 3.38 25.34
C SER A 323 -13.39 4.31 26.39
N VAL A 324 -12.80 5.50 26.59
CA VAL A 324 -13.33 6.54 27.49
C VAL A 324 -14.50 7.29 26.85
N LYS A 325 -14.43 7.57 25.55
CA LYS A 325 -15.49 8.30 24.84
C LYS A 325 -16.80 7.51 24.77
N GLU A 326 -16.71 6.20 24.58
CA GLU A 326 -17.87 5.31 24.58
C GLU A 326 -17.70 4.25 25.67
N VAL A 327 -18.26 4.51 26.85
CA VAL A 327 -18.23 3.54 27.96
C VAL A 327 -19.21 2.41 27.64
N SER A 328 -18.68 1.21 27.37
CA SER A 328 -19.46 0.02 27.05
C SER A 328 -18.73 -1.26 27.45
N LEU A 329 -19.47 -2.36 27.64
CA LEU A 329 -18.87 -3.66 27.92
C LEU A 329 -17.90 -4.09 26.82
N PHE A 330 -18.26 -3.87 25.54
CA PHE A 330 -17.39 -4.23 24.42
C PHE A 330 -16.03 -3.53 24.47
N ASN A 331 -15.97 -2.28 24.92
CA ASN A 331 -14.73 -1.52 24.99
C ASN A 331 -13.84 -1.89 26.20
N TYR A 332 -14.37 -2.61 27.19
CA TYR A 332 -13.59 -3.08 28.34
C TYR A 332 -12.41 -3.99 27.92
N VAL A 333 -12.61 -4.83 26.90
CA VAL A 333 -11.57 -5.72 26.36
C VAL A 333 -10.35 -4.93 25.87
N PHE A 334 -10.57 -3.76 25.26
CA PHE A 334 -9.49 -2.88 24.80
C PHE A 334 -8.68 -2.31 25.94
N LEU A 335 -9.37 -1.84 26.98
CA LEU A 335 -8.74 -1.27 28.17
C LEU A 335 -7.87 -2.32 28.88
N VAL A 336 -8.40 -3.53 29.08
CA VAL A 336 -7.65 -4.64 29.68
C VAL A 336 -6.42 -4.99 28.84
N SER A 337 -6.60 -5.15 27.52
CA SER A 337 -5.50 -5.53 26.62
C SER A 337 -4.34 -4.52 26.65
N TRP A 338 -4.64 -3.22 26.61
CA TRP A 338 -3.61 -2.18 26.59
C TRP A 338 -3.05 -1.81 27.97
N ALA A 339 -3.81 -2.00 29.04
CA ALA A 339 -3.30 -1.86 30.40
C ALA A 339 -2.17 -2.85 30.67
N PHE A 340 -2.27 -4.09 30.17
CA PHE A 340 -1.20 -5.09 30.28
C PHE A 340 -0.10 -4.95 29.22
N ALA A 341 -0.42 -4.53 28.00
CA ALA A 341 0.57 -4.42 26.92
C ALA A 341 1.56 -3.26 27.07
N LEU A 342 1.18 -2.18 27.78
CA LEU A 342 2.06 -1.04 27.98
C LEU A 342 3.27 -1.38 28.87
N PRO A 343 3.10 -1.95 30.09
CA PRO A 343 4.21 -2.38 30.93
C PRO A 343 4.99 -3.57 30.35
N PHE A 344 4.28 -4.56 29.83
CA PHE A 344 4.87 -5.81 29.36
C PHE A 344 5.01 -5.83 27.84
N SER A 345 6.20 -5.50 27.33
CA SER A 345 6.43 -5.35 25.89
C SER A 345 6.20 -6.61 25.06
N GLN A 346 6.31 -7.80 25.68
CA GLN A 346 6.08 -9.09 25.04
C GLN A 346 4.62 -9.27 24.58
N PHE A 347 3.65 -8.66 25.30
CA PHE A 347 2.23 -8.78 24.97
C PHE A 347 1.76 -7.79 23.91
N ARG A 348 2.58 -6.83 23.47
CA ARG A 348 2.16 -5.79 22.51
C ARG A 348 1.64 -6.34 21.17
N PRO A 349 2.34 -7.29 20.50
CA PRO A 349 1.84 -7.85 19.24
C PRO A 349 0.54 -8.63 19.43
N LEU A 350 0.44 -9.37 20.55
CA LEU A 350 -0.77 -10.12 20.90
C LEU A 350 -1.94 -9.17 21.15
N ALA A 351 -1.75 -8.13 21.96
CA ALA A 351 -2.78 -7.14 22.26
C ALA A 351 -3.28 -6.42 21.00
N SER A 352 -2.39 -6.02 20.10
CA SER A 352 -2.76 -5.45 18.81
C SER A 352 -3.64 -6.41 18.00
N SER A 353 -3.24 -7.69 17.88
CA SER A 353 -4.03 -8.71 17.17
C SER A 353 -5.42 -8.97 17.80
N VAL A 354 -5.50 -9.06 19.13
CA VAL A 354 -6.76 -9.27 19.86
C VAL A 354 -7.68 -8.07 19.68
N CYS A 355 -7.14 -6.85 19.80
CA CYS A 355 -7.91 -5.62 19.61
C CYS A 355 -8.49 -5.56 18.19
N THR A 356 -7.74 -5.94 17.18
CA THR A 356 -8.25 -5.93 15.79
C THR A 356 -9.38 -6.90 15.57
N VAL A 357 -9.20 -8.17 15.95
CA VAL A 357 -10.26 -9.18 15.79
C VAL A 357 -11.51 -8.74 16.55
N TRP A 358 -11.34 -8.23 17.78
CA TRP A 358 -12.46 -7.73 18.58
C TRP A 358 -13.12 -6.49 17.98
N THR A 359 -12.34 -5.57 17.40
CA THR A 359 -12.87 -4.40 16.67
C THR A 359 -13.72 -4.84 15.48
N CYS A 360 -13.26 -5.83 14.71
CA CYS A 360 -14.03 -6.40 13.62
C CYS A 360 -15.36 -6.99 14.12
N VAL A 361 -15.34 -7.74 15.23
CA VAL A 361 -16.56 -8.27 15.86
C VAL A 361 -17.52 -7.15 16.26
N ILE A 362 -17.04 -6.10 16.94
CA ILE A 362 -17.86 -4.95 17.34
C ILE A 362 -18.50 -4.27 16.13
N ILE A 363 -17.73 -4.04 15.06
CA ILE A 363 -18.27 -3.41 13.84
C ILE A 363 -19.40 -4.26 13.26
N VAL A 364 -19.22 -5.57 13.15
CA VAL A 364 -20.25 -6.49 12.64
C VAL A 364 -21.49 -6.49 13.54
N CYS A 365 -21.32 -6.58 14.87
CA CYS A 365 -22.42 -6.52 15.81
C CYS A 365 -23.19 -5.19 15.72
N LYS A 366 -22.48 -4.06 15.66
CA LYS A 366 -23.09 -2.72 15.51
C LYS A 366 -23.82 -2.57 14.18
N MET A 367 -23.32 -3.15 13.09
CA MET A 367 -23.97 -3.16 11.79
C MET A 367 -25.23 -4.04 11.77
N LEU A 368 -25.16 -5.25 12.35
CA LEU A 368 -26.30 -6.16 12.49
C LEU A 368 -27.41 -5.55 13.34
N TYR A 369 -27.07 -4.84 14.42
CA TYR A 369 -28.05 -4.19 15.29
C TYR A 369 -28.85 -3.07 14.60
N GLN A 370 -28.39 -2.54 13.46
CA GLN A 370 -29.14 -1.54 12.70
C GLN A 370 -30.26 -2.11 11.83
N LEU A 371 -30.35 -3.43 11.65
CA LEU A 371 -31.43 -4.04 10.86
C LEU A 371 -32.81 -3.67 11.42
N THR A 372 -33.81 -3.53 10.55
CA THR A 372 -35.13 -3.02 10.96
C THR A 372 -35.93 -4.06 11.76
N SER A 373 -35.66 -5.34 11.57
CA SER A 373 -36.19 -6.50 12.31
C SER A 373 -35.91 -6.41 13.81
N ILE A 374 -34.82 -5.77 14.22
CA ILE A 374 -34.45 -5.64 15.64
C ILE A 374 -35.11 -4.39 16.21
N ASN A 375 -36.24 -4.49 16.91
CA ASN A 375 -36.95 -3.32 17.45
C ASN A 375 -36.72 -3.13 18.97
N PRO A 376 -36.03 -2.04 19.41
CA PRO A 376 -35.74 -1.77 20.83
C PRO A 376 -36.94 -1.75 21.75
N SER A 377 -38.09 -1.31 21.26
CA SER A 377 -39.34 -1.28 22.01
C SER A 377 -39.83 -2.66 22.48
N THR A 378 -39.42 -3.75 21.83
CA THR A 378 -39.88 -5.10 22.20
C THR A 378 -39.18 -5.68 23.43
N TYR A 379 -37.94 -5.27 23.69
CA TYR A 379 -37.12 -5.78 24.79
C TYR A 379 -36.76 -4.74 25.83
N SER A 380 -36.99 -3.45 25.55
CA SER A 380 -36.80 -2.40 26.54
C SER A 380 -37.72 -2.58 27.74
N LYS A 381 -37.21 -2.24 28.93
CA LYS A 381 -37.92 -2.38 30.20
C LYS A 381 -38.09 -1.02 30.84
N ASN A 382 -39.32 -0.70 31.24
CA ASN A 382 -39.59 0.46 32.07
C ASN A 382 -39.28 0.10 33.53
N CYS A 383 -38.39 0.85 34.15
CA CYS A 383 -38.10 0.71 35.57
C CYS A 383 -39.13 1.53 36.37
N SER A 384 -39.85 0.87 37.28
CA SER A 384 -40.76 1.55 38.20
C SER A 384 -40.00 2.14 39.38
N MET A 385 -40.36 3.36 39.78
CA MET A 385 -39.76 4.02 40.93
C MET A 385 -40.30 3.43 42.25
N PRO A 386 -39.43 3.10 43.23
CA PRO A 386 -39.85 2.62 44.55
C PRO A 386 -40.73 3.62 45.31
N LEU A 387 -41.70 3.11 46.08
CA LEU A 387 -42.65 3.93 46.84
C LEU A 387 -42.02 4.63 48.07
N ASN A 388 -40.88 4.16 48.57
CA ASN A 388 -40.24 4.66 49.80
C ASN A 388 -39.49 6.00 49.65
N TYR A 389 -39.44 6.57 48.45
CA TYR A 389 -38.76 7.85 48.22
C TYR A 389 -39.66 9.06 48.49
N THR A 390 -39.08 10.12 49.06
CA THR A 390 -39.77 11.41 49.27
C THR A 390 -40.05 12.11 47.94
N ASP A 391 -41.04 12.99 47.88
CA ASP A 391 -41.43 13.66 46.63
C ASP A 391 -40.29 14.48 46.01
N ALA A 392 -39.42 15.08 46.83
CA ALA A 392 -38.21 15.77 46.38
C ALA A 392 -37.22 14.82 45.68
N GLN A 393 -36.97 13.64 46.28
CA GLN A 393 -36.09 12.62 45.69
C GLN A 393 -36.69 12.06 44.39
N ARG A 394 -38.01 11.87 44.34
CA ARG A 394 -38.68 11.40 43.12
C ARG A 394 -38.54 12.39 41.98
N SER A 395 -38.68 13.69 42.26
CA SER A 395 -38.49 14.74 41.25
C SER A 395 -37.06 14.75 40.71
N GLU A 396 -36.05 14.54 41.54
CA GLU A 396 -34.65 14.48 41.11
C GLU A 396 -34.37 13.20 40.30
N MET A 397 -34.82 12.05 40.79
CA MET A 397 -34.61 10.77 40.13
C MET A 397 -35.40 10.60 38.83
N ALA A 398 -36.50 11.32 38.64
CA ALA A 398 -37.28 11.29 37.40
C ALA A 398 -36.43 11.69 36.18
N HIS A 399 -35.42 12.55 36.39
CA HIS A 399 -34.47 12.96 35.34
C HIS A 399 -33.27 12.02 35.20
N SER A 400 -33.15 10.98 36.02
CA SER A 400 -32.04 10.02 35.95
C SER A 400 -32.19 9.05 34.77
N LEU A 401 -31.10 8.37 34.42
CA LEU A 401 -31.04 7.43 33.29
C LEU A 401 -32.07 6.30 33.39
N LEU A 402 -32.34 5.79 34.60
CA LEU A 402 -33.20 4.63 34.82
C LEU A 402 -34.70 4.95 34.72
N TYR A 403 -35.10 6.18 35.06
CA TYR A 403 -36.51 6.56 35.20
C TYR A 403 -37.00 7.55 34.14
N SER A 404 -36.09 8.15 33.35
CA SER A 404 -36.45 9.09 32.28
C SER A 404 -37.04 8.41 31.04
N ALA A 405 -36.60 7.19 30.73
CA ALA A 405 -37.00 6.46 29.53
C ALA A 405 -36.90 4.93 29.74
N PRO A 406 -37.60 4.12 28.92
CA PRO A 406 -37.39 2.67 28.88
C PRO A 406 -35.91 2.33 28.67
N VAL A 407 -35.37 1.48 29.55
CA VAL A 407 -33.97 1.07 29.50
C VAL A 407 -33.82 -0.09 28.52
N ASP A 408 -32.97 0.10 27.52
CA ASP A 408 -32.53 -0.96 26.61
C ASP A 408 -31.31 -1.67 27.19
N PRO A 409 -31.37 -2.99 27.51
CA PRO A 409 -30.22 -3.74 27.99
C PRO A 409 -29.03 -3.74 27.02
N ALA A 410 -29.28 -3.65 25.71
CA ALA A 410 -28.23 -3.66 24.69
C ALA A 410 -27.36 -2.39 24.75
N ASN A 411 -27.91 -1.30 25.29
CA ASN A 411 -27.18 -0.05 25.51
C ASN A 411 -25.97 -0.25 26.43
N TRP A 412 -26.11 -1.03 27.50
CA TRP A 412 -25.02 -1.33 28.43
C TRP A 412 -23.88 -2.12 27.77
N VAL A 413 -24.25 -3.02 26.85
CA VAL A 413 -23.28 -3.79 26.06
C VAL A 413 -22.49 -2.89 25.09
N GLY A 414 -23.10 -1.80 24.61
CA GLY A 414 -22.53 -0.89 23.62
C GLY A 414 -23.26 -0.91 22.26
N LEU A 415 -24.46 -1.49 22.21
CA LEU A 415 -25.31 -1.52 21.03
C LEU A 415 -26.40 -0.46 21.15
N ARG A 416 -26.41 0.47 20.21
CA ARG A 416 -27.41 1.53 20.11
C ARG A 416 -27.80 1.70 18.65
N LYS A 417 -29.09 1.91 18.40
CA LYS A 417 -29.57 2.28 17.07
C LYS A 417 -29.26 3.76 16.82
N PHE A 418 -28.63 4.06 15.69
CA PHE A 418 -28.25 5.41 15.30
C PHE A 418 -28.49 5.65 13.82
N SER A 419 -28.94 6.85 13.49
CA SER A 419 -29.03 7.37 12.12
C SER A 419 -28.30 8.71 12.12
N PRO A 420 -27.11 8.87 11.49
CA PRO A 420 -26.40 7.98 10.56
C PRO A 420 -25.43 6.96 11.19
N LEU A 421 -25.31 5.77 10.58
CA LEU A 421 -24.47 4.66 11.06
C LEU A 421 -22.96 5.00 11.09
N LEU A 422 -22.47 5.70 10.06
CA LEU A 422 -21.04 5.95 9.89
C LEU A 422 -20.45 6.73 11.07
N GLU A 423 -21.22 7.63 11.70
CA GLU A 423 -20.73 8.41 12.83
C GLU A 423 -20.45 7.55 14.08
N ASN A 424 -21.32 6.56 14.35
CA ASN A 424 -21.14 5.60 15.44
C ASN A 424 -19.98 4.61 15.14
N LEU A 425 -19.82 4.20 13.88
CA LEU A 425 -18.75 3.29 13.48
C LEU A 425 -17.41 3.99 13.25
N ARG A 426 -17.39 5.31 13.03
CA ARG A 426 -16.18 6.07 12.69
C ARG A 426 -15.03 5.80 13.65
N ASN A 427 -15.27 5.82 14.95
CA ASN A 427 -14.22 5.60 15.94
C ASN A 427 -13.66 4.16 15.86
N ASN A 428 -14.53 3.17 15.64
CA ASN A 428 -14.13 1.76 15.50
C ASN A 428 -13.39 1.50 14.17
N LEU A 429 -13.81 2.15 13.08
CA LEU A 429 -13.15 2.06 11.78
C LEU A 429 -11.77 2.74 11.78
N LEU A 430 -11.66 3.91 12.41
CA LEU A 430 -10.38 4.59 12.60
C LEU A 430 -9.43 3.78 13.50
N MET A 431 -9.96 3.15 14.55
CA MET A 431 -9.20 2.24 15.40
C MET A 431 -8.65 1.05 14.59
N LEU A 432 -9.49 0.42 13.77
CA LEU A 432 -9.08 -0.66 12.88
C LEU A 432 -8.02 -0.19 11.87
N ALA A 433 -8.19 1.00 11.28
CA ALA A 433 -7.23 1.57 10.35
C ALA A 433 -5.88 1.85 11.02
N LEU A 434 -5.87 2.36 12.25
CA LEU A 434 -4.63 2.60 13.02
C LEU A 434 -3.92 1.29 13.37
N LEU A 435 -4.67 0.25 13.77
CA LEU A 435 -4.11 -1.08 14.05
C LEU A 435 -3.53 -1.75 12.79
N ALA A 436 -4.21 -1.65 11.65
CA ALA A 436 -3.68 -2.11 10.37
C ALA A 436 -2.43 -1.31 9.95
N PHE A 437 -2.44 0.00 10.19
CA PHE A 437 -1.31 0.89 9.90
C PHE A 437 -0.09 0.60 10.79
N GLU A 438 -0.29 0.20 12.04
CA GLU A 438 0.78 -0.27 12.93
C GLU A 438 1.58 -1.41 12.32
N VAL A 439 0.89 -2.48 11.91
CA VAL A 439 1.53 -3.63 11.25
C VAL A 439 2.15 -3.20 9.92
N THR A 440 1.49 -2.31 9.18
CA THR A 440 2.02 -1.77 7.92
C THR A 440 3.36 -1.07 8.13
N ILE A 441 3.51 -0.26 9.18
CA ILE A 441 4.77 0.43 9.51
C ILE A 441 5.87 -0.59 9.82
N TYR A 442 5.62 -1.55 10.72
CA TYR A 442 6.62 -2.57 11.05
C TYR A 442 7.05 -3.35 9.82
N ARG A 443 6.11 -3.74 8.96
CA ARG A 443 6.42 -4.46 7.71
C ARG A 443 7.13 -3.59 6.69
N HIS A 444 6.74 -2.33 6.53
CA HIS A 444 7.45 -1.41 5.65
C HIS A 444 8.93 -1.29 6.04
N GLN A 445 9.19 -1.19 7.34
CA GLN A 445 10.54 -1.09 7.88
C GLN A 445 11.34 -2.38 7.72
N ASP A 446 10.73 -3.54 7.99
CA ASP A 446 11.35 -4.85 7.72
C ASP A 446 11.74 -4.99 6.24
N LEU A 447 10.86 -4.60 5.33
CA LEU A 447 11.10 -4.64 3.88
C LEU A 447 12.21 -3.66 3.46
N TYR A 448 12.23 -2.45 4.02
CA TYR A 448 13.26 -1.45 3.75
C TYR A 448 14.65 -1.94 4.18
N ARG A 449 14.76 -2.54 5.37
CA ARG A 449 16.01 -3.11 5.89
C ARG A 449 16.50 -4.28 5.05
N MET A 450 15.60 -5.19 4.68
CA MET A 450 15.94 -6.35 3.85
C MET A 450 16.43 -5.94 2.46
N LYS A 451 15.80 -4.95 1.83
CA LYS A 451 16.21 -4.45 0.51
C LYS A 451 17.60 -3.82 0.52
N ASN A 452 17.94 -3.11 1.60
CA ASN A 452 19.19 -2.36 1.71
C ASN A 452 20.27 -3.10 2.51
N ASN A 453 20.03 -4.36 2.90
CA ASN A 453 20.91 -5.15 3.76
C ASN A 453 21.33 -4.44 5.06
N LEU A 454 20.41 -3.68 5.67
CA LEU A 454 20.65 -2.95 6.92
C LEU A 454 20.26 -3.80 8.14
N THR A 455 21.06 -3.72 9.21
CA THR A 455 20.74 -4.32 10.50
C THR A 455 19.75 -3.45 11.27
N THR A 456 19.07 -4.05 12.25
CA THR A 456 18.24 -3.29 13.19
C THR A 456 19.14 -2.36 14.03
N PRO A 457 18.87 -1.05 14.04
CA PRO A 457 19.70 -0.12 14.81
C PRO A 457 19.59 -0.44 16.30
N VAL A 458 20.75 -0.56 16.95
CA VAL A 458 20.87 -0.91 18.38
C VAL A 458 20.26 0.19 19.24
N THR A 459 20.43 1.46 18.83
CA THR A 459 19.84 2.62 19.49
C THR A 459 18.65 3.14 18.70
N ARG A 460 17.48 3.17 19.34
CA ARG A 460 16.21 3.69 18.80
C ARG A 460 16.15 5.23 18.87
N THR A 461 17.11 5.89 18.23
CA THR A 461 17.29 7.36 18.25
C THR A 461 16.98 7.99 16.90
N ILE A 462 16.53 9.25 16.87
CA ILE A 462 16.21 9.98 15.63
C ILE A 462 17.50 10.39 14.90
N PHE A 463 18.46 10.94 15.65
CA PHE A 463 19.75 11.40 15.14
C PHE A 463 20.86 10.43 15.58
N HIS A 464 21.42 9.66 14.67
CA HIS A 464 22.49 8.70 14.99
C HIS A 464 23.87 9.34 15.12
N ASP A 465 24.05 10.56 14.61
CA ASP A 465 25.27 11.37 14.63
C ASP A 465 25.57 11.97 16.01
N VAL A 466 24.55 12.14 16.86
CA VAL A 466 24.69 12.87 18.12
C VAL A 466 24.80 11.94 19.33
N THR A 467 25.94 12.03 20.00
CA THR A 467 26.23 11.34 21.26
C THR A 467 26.31 12.35 22.40
N ARG A 468 26.51 11.87 23.64
CA ARG A 468 26.68 12.74 24.82
C ARG A 468 27.89 13.68 24.70
N GLN A 469 28.92 13.30 23.95
CA GLN A 469 30.12 14.12 23.76
C GLN A 469 29.81 15.40 22.97
N HIS A 470 28.87 15.31 22.03
CA HIS A 470 28.47 16.44 21.18
C HIS A 470 27.48 17.41 21.84
N LEU A 471 27.05 17.14 23.07
CA LEU A 471 26.07 17.97 23.78
C LEU A 471 26.58 19.41 23.96
N ASP A 472 27.86 19.54 24.29
CA ASP A 472 28.46 20.79 24.73
C ASP A 472 29.11 21.57 23.55
N ASP A 473 29.06 21.02 22.33
CA ASP A 473 29.69 21.61 21.13
C ASP A 473 28.90 22.79 20.53
N SER A 474 27.56 22.73 20.56
CA SER A 474 26.68 23.73 19.95
C SER A 474 25.24 23.60 20.45
N ILE A 475 24.49 24.72 20.43
CA ILE A 475 23.04 24.75 20.74
C ILE A 475 22.26 23.78 19.84
N LEU A 476 22.66 23.63 18.56
CA LEU A 476 21.99 22.71 17.63
C LEU A 476 22.20 21.24 18.05
N ASN A 477 23.44 20.87 18.39
CA ASN A 477 23.76 19.52 18.83
C ASN A 477 23.12 19.23 20.20
N CYS A 478 23.03 20.24 21.05
CA CYS A 478 22.30 20.17 22.31
C CYS A 478 20.80 19.89 22.11
N ALA A 479 20.14 20.62 21.21
CA ALA A 479 18.74 20.36 20.87
C ALA A 479 18.53 18.94 20.30
N LYS A 480 19.40 18.50 19.37
CA LYS A 480 19.37 17.13 18.82
C LYS A 480 19.54 16.05 19.90
N TYR A 481 20.47 16.26 20.84
CA TYR A 481 20.71 15.34 21.96
C TYR A 481 19.46 15.22 22.85
N PHE A 482 18.85 16.35 23.22
CA PHE A 482 17.63 16.32 24.01
C PHE A 482 16.48 15.65 23.25
N ILE A 483 16.28 15.92 21.95
CA ILE A 483 15.26 15.21 21.16
C ILE A 483 15.42 13.68 21.23
N ASN A 484 16.66 13.18 21.21
CA ASN A 484 16.93 11.74 21.30
C ASN A 484 16.75 11.17 22.72
N TYR A 485 17.22 11.88 23.74
CA TYR A 485 17.41 11.33 25.09
C TYR A 485 16.59 12.06 26.17
N PHE A 486 15.61 12.89 25.81
CA PHE A 486 14.79 13.64 26.77
C PHE A 486 14.15 12.72 27.81
N PHE A 487 13.39 11.72 27.38
CA PHE A 487 12.73 10.77 28.29
C PHE A 487 13.73 9.83 28.99
N TYR A 488 14.91 9.62 28.40
CA TYR A 488 15.97 8.85 29.06
C TYR A 488 16.59 9.61 30.24
N LYS A 489 16.67 10.95 30.15
CA LYS A 489 17.24 11.80 31.21
C LYS A 489 16.23 12.27 32.23
N PHE A 490 15.03 12.67 31.79
CA PHE A 490 14.00 13.29 32.62
C PHE A 490 12.79 12.38 32.84
N GLY A 491 12.93 11.07 32.66
CA GLY A 491 11.80 10.14 32.65
C GLY A 491 11.13 9.91 34.00
N LEU A 492 11.79 10.24 35.12
CA LEU A 492 11.18 10.19 36.46
C LEU A 492 10.58 11.54 36.88
N GLU A 493 11.09 12.62 36.30
CA GLU A 493 10.64 13.99 36.53
C GLU A 493 9.37 14.35 35.76
N VAL A 494 9.15 13.70 34.61
CA VAL A 494 7.92 13.76 33.80
C VAL A 494 6.91 12.75 34.32
#